data_AF-D9SSH7-F1
#
_entry.id   AF-D9SSH7-F1
#
_cell.length_a   1.000
_cell.length_b   1.000
_cell.length_c   1.000
_cell.angle_alpha   90.00
_cell.angle_beta   90.00
_cell.angle_gamma   90.00
#
_symmetry.space_group_name_H-M   'P 1'
#
loop_
_entity.id
_entity.type
_entity.pdbx_description
1 polymer ?
#
loop_
_entity_poly.entity_id
_entity_poly.type
_entity_poly.pdbx_seq_one_letter_code
_entity_poly.pdbx_strand_id
1 'polypeptide(L)'
;MVTEILTGIAIIVSVIALCVSYHSATKGNELSSTANDLTKSALDMQKMANDMQMAQVEMQIRQLISDARSRFQDKASQLSKEEDNAIMKSIVDSAKEDYLNAYDEACAKYNDGKVDKVRFKKLYHEEIRQLVTDNINIEKYREPGTKYHATLKVFHQWNNLEENS
;
A
#
# COMPACT_ATOMS: atom_id res chain seq x y z
N MET A 1 -18.71 -74.47 -18.02
CA MET A 1 -18.55 -73.91 -19.38
C MET A 1 -19.04 -72.46 -19.47
N VAL A 2 -20.32 -72.16 -19.23
CA VAL A 2 -20.85 -70.77 -19.30
C VAL A 2 -20.19 -69.83 -18.28
N THR A 3 -19.99 -70.28 -17.04
CA THR A 3 -19.34 -69.51 -15.97
C THR A 3 -17.89 -69.16 -16.30
N GLU A 4 -17.11 -70.11 -16.84
CA GLU A 4 -15.71 -69.87 -17.17
C GLU A 4 -15.51 -68.88 -18.32
N ILE A 5 -16.40 -68.89 -19.32
CA ILE A 5 -16.42 -67.91 -20.41
C ILE A 5 -16.71 -66.50 -19.86
N LEU A 6 -17.64 -66.39 -18.91
CA LEU A 6 -18.00 -65.12 -18.28
C LEU A 6 -16.84 -64.53 -17.45
N THR A 7 -16.11 -65.37 -16.70
CA THR A 7 -14.94 -64.94 -15.93
C THR A 7 -13.82 -64.44 -16.84
N GLY A 8 -13.58 -65.13 -17.97
CA GLY A 8 -12.58 -64.71 -18.96
C GLY A 8 -12.86 -63.33 -19.55
N ILE A 9 -14.12 -63.03 -19.89
CA ILE A 9 -14.54 -61.72 -20.40
C ILE A 9 -14.35 -60.63 -19.34
N ALA A 10 -14.73 -60.89 -18.09
CA ALA A 10 -14.60 -59.93 -16.99
C ALA A 10 -13.14 -59.50 -16.75
N ILE A 11 -12.19 -60.44 -16.84
CA ILE A 11 -10.76 -60.16 -16.72
C ILE A 11 -10.31 -59.21 -17.84
N ILE A 12 -10.69 -59.49 -19.10
CA ILE A 12 -10.33 -58.63 -20.24
C ILE A 12 -10.87 -57.20 -20.07
N VAL A 13 -12.12 -57.05 -19.64
CA VAL A 13 -12.73 -55.73 -19.38
C VAL A 13 -11.97 -54.98 -18.28
N SER A 14 -11.57 -55.67 -17.21
CA SER A 14 -10.80 -55.06 -16.11
C SER A 14 -9.42 -54.58 -16.56
N VAL A 15 -8.73 -55.33 -17.41
CA VAL A 15 -7.42 -54.96 -17.97
C VAL A 15 -7.54 -53.72 -18.85
N ILE A 16 -8.55 -53.67 -19.73
CA ILE A 16 -8.82 -52.49 -20.58
C ILE A 16 -9.13 -51.27 -19.71
N ALA A 17 -9.97 -51.43 -18.68
CA ALA A 17 -10.31 -50.36 -17.75
C ALA A 17 -9.08 -49.81 -17.01
N LEU A 18 -8.14 -50.67 -16.59
CA LEU A 18 -6.88 -50.26 -15.98
C LEU A 18 -6.00 -49.49 -16.95
N CYS A 19 -5.88 -49.93 -18.20
CA CYS A 19 -5.09 -49.22 -19.22
C CYS A 19 -5.63 -47.82 -19.51
N VAL A 20 -6.96 -47.67 -19.61
CA VAL A 20 -7.63 -46.37 -19.78
C VAL A 20 -7.44 -45.51 -18.55
N SER A 21 -7.60 -46.08 -17.35
CA SER A 21 -7.41 -45.36 -16.08
C SER A 21 -5.98 -44.86 -15.90
N TYR A 22 -4.98 -45.67 -16.28
CA TYR A 22 -3.57 -45.28 -16.25
C TYR A 22 -3.28 -44.10 -17.19
N HIS A 23 -3.74 -44.16 -18.44
CA HIS A 23 -3.61 -43.03 -19.38
C HIS A 23 -4.36 -41.78 -18.92
N SER A 24 -5.50 -41.96 -18.26
CA SER A 24 -6.25 -40.84 -17.68
C SER A 24 -5.50 -40.22 -16.51
N ALA A 25 -4.88 -41.04 -15.66
CA ALA A 25 -4.14 -40.58 -14.49
C ALA A 25 -2.86 -39.82 -14.89
N THR A 26 -2.13 -40.28 -15.92
CA THR A 26 -0.92 -39.57 -16.39
C THR A 26 -1.26 -38.19 -16.95
N LYS A 27 -2.29 -38.10 -17.81
CA LYS A 27 -2.80 -36.82 -18.32
C LYS A 27 -3.35 -35.93 -17.20
N GLY A 28 -4.01 -36.51 -16.20
CA GLY A 28 -4.50 -35.79 -15.02
C GLY A 28 -3.36 -35.19 -14.20
N ASN A 29 -2.26 -35.93 -14.02
CA ASN A 29 -1.09 -35.44 -13.29
C ASN A 29 -0.37 -34.31 -14.05
N GLU A 30 -0.19 -34.43 -15.36
CA GLU A 30 0.37 -33.36 -16.19
C GLU A 30 -0.49 -32.09 -16.13
N LEU A 31 -1.81 -32.24 -16.30
CA LEU A 31 -2.75 -31.13 -16.21
C LEU A 31 -2.74 -30.47 -14.82
N SER A 32 -2.64 -31.26 -13.75
CA SER A 32 -2.50 -30.74 -12.39
C SER A 32 -1.19 -29.98 -12.21
N SER A 33 -0.08 -30.45 -12.79
CA SER A 33 1.20 -29.74 -12.75
C SER A 33 1.11 -28.41 -13.50
N THR A 34 0.56 -28.40 -14.71
CA THR A 34 0.36 -27.16 -15.49
C THR A 34 -0.57 -26.18 -14.77
N ALA A 35 -1.63 -26.67 -14.13
CA ALA A 35 -2.53 -25.83 -13.33
C ALA A 35 -1.82 -25.21 -12.11
N ASN A 36 -0.93 -25.96 -11.45
CA ASN A 36 -0.12 -25.46 -10.34
C ASN A 36 0.87 -24.38 -10.81
N ASP A 37 1.55 -24.59 -11.93
CA ASP A 37 2.47 -23.61 -12.51
C ASP A 37 1.75 -22.32 -12.92
N LEU A 38 0.57 -22.45 -13.53
CA LEU A 38 -0.26 -21.30 -13.88
C LEU A 38 -0.71 -20.54 -12.62
N THR A 39 -1.10 -21.25 -11.57
CA THR A 39 -1.50 -20.65 -10.28
C THR A 39 -0.33 -19.89 -9.64
N LYS A 40 0.88 -20.47 -9.67
CA LYS A 40 2.09 -19.81 -9.18
C LYS A 40 2.40 -18.54 -9.98
N SER A 41 2.31 -18.60 -11.31
CA SER A 41 2.49 -17.43 -12.17
C SER A 41 1.45 -16.33 -11.89
N ALA A 42 0.20 -16.69 -11.66
CA ALA A 42 -0.85 -15.75 -11.28
C ALA A 42 -0.57 -15.10 -9.92
N LEU A 43 -0.06 -15.86 -8.94
CA LEU A 43 0.34 -15.33 -7.63
C LEU A 43 1.53 -14.36 -7.74
N ASP A 44 2.54 -14.71 -8.53
CA ASP A 44 3.70 -13.86 -8.78
C ASP A 44 3.27 -12.54 -9.46
N MET A 45 2.35 -12.61 -10.42
CA MET A 45 1.76 -11.43 -11.07
C MET A 45 0.94 -10.58 -10.10
N GLN A 46 0.16 -11.20 -9.22
CA GLN A 46 -0.60 -10.49 -8.19
C GLN A 46 0.32 -9.73 -7.23
N LYS A 47 1.43 -10.36 -6.82
CA LYS A 47 2.44 -9.71 -5.99
C LYS A 47 3.07 -8.51 -6.69
N MET A 48 3.48 -8.69 -7.96
CA MET A 48 4.05 -7.60 -8.76
C MET A 48 3.06 -6.43 -8.94
N ALA A 49 1.78 -6.73 -9.17
CA ALA A 49 0.74 -5.72 -9.27
C ALA A 49 0.58 -4.93 -7.97
N ASN A 50 0.61 -5.60 -6.81
CA ASN A 50 0.56 -4.93 -5.51
C ASN A 50 1.79 -4.04 -5.28
N ASP A 51 2.99 -4.55 -5.54
CA ASP A 51 4.24 -3.78 -5.40
C ASP A 51 4.23 -2.53 -6.30
N MET A 52 3.71 -2.65 -7.53
CA MET A 52 3.55 -1.53 -8.46
C MET A 52 2.52 -0.51 -7.98
N GLN A 53 1.39 -0.96 -7.43
CA GLN A 53 0.39 -0.07 -6.82
C GLN A 53 1.00 0.72 -5.66
N MET A 54 1.73 0.06 -4.77
CA MET A 54 2.42 0.74 -3.66
C MET A 54 3.43 1.77 -4.18
N ALA A 55 4.23 1.42 -5.19
CA ALA A 55 5.18 2.34 -5.81
C ALA A 55 4.49 3.57 -6.43
N GLN A 56 3.34 3.38 -7.08
CA GLN A 56 2.53 4.48 -7.61
C GLN A 56 1.99 5.39 -6.50
N VAL A 57 1.46 4.82 -5.41
CA VAL A 57 0.99 5.59 -4.26
C VAL A 57 2.13 6.41 -3.65
N GLU A 58 3.32 5.83 -3.53
CA GLU A 58 4.49 6.56 -3.01
C GLU A 58 4.93 7.71 -3.92
N MET A 59 4.87 7.53 -5.25
CA MET A 59 5.12 8.65 -6.19
C MET A 59 4.07 9.75 -6.06
N GLN A 60 2.80 9.39 -5.91
CA GLN A 60 1.72 10.36 -5.71
C GLN A 60 1.91 11.15 -4.41
N ILE A 61 2.30 10.49 -3.32
CA ILE A 61 2.61 11.16 -2.05
C ILE A 61 3.77 12.14 -2.22
N ARG A 62 4.84 11.73 -2.90
CA ARG A 62 5.98 12.61 -3.18
C ARG A 62 5.56 13.84 -3.97
N GLN A 63 4.77 13.66 -5.02
CA GLN A 63 4.28 14.75 -5.86
C GLN A 63 3.38 15.69 -5.05
N LEU A 64 2.42 15.14 -4.30
CA LEU A 64 1.49 15.89 -3.46
C LEU A 64 2.23 16.78 -2.45
N ILE A 65 3.17 16.21 -1.70
CA ILE A 65 3.95 16.94 -0.69
C ILE A 65 4.84 18.00 -1.37
N SER A 66 5.51 17.63 -2.49
CA SER A 66 6.39 18.55 -3.21
C SER A 66 5.64 19.74 -3.79
N ASP A 67 4.47 19.51 -4.39
CA ASP A 67 3.64 20.57 -4.98
C ASP A 67 3.07 21.49 -3.90
N ALA A 68 2.57 20.92 -2.80
CA ALA A 68 2.06 21.72 -1.69
C ALA A 68 3.17 22.56 -1.05
N ARG A 69 4.38 21.98 -0.89
CA ARG A 69 5.56 22.69 -0.37
C ARG A 69 5.95 23.85 -1.28
N SER A 70 6.07 23.61 -2.59
CA SER A 70 6.43 24.65 -3.56
C SER A 70 5.42 25.79 -3.53
N ARG A 71 4.11 25.48 -3.56
CA ARG A 71 3.05 26.50 -3.50
C ARG A 71 3.12 27.31 -2.22
N PHE A 72 3.33 26.67 -1.07
CA PHE A 72 3.47 27.37 0.20
C PHE A 72 4.69 28.31 0.20
N GLN A 73 5.85 27.83 -0.24
CA GLN A 73 7.08 28.62 -0.32
C GLN A 73 6.96 29.81 -1.29
N ASP A 74 6.33 29.60 -2.45
CA ASP A 74 6.10 30.65 -3.44
C ASP A 74 5.21 31.76 -2.90
N LYS A 75 4.10 31.39 -2.22
CA LYS A 75 3.19 32.36 -1.61
C LYS A 75 3.81 33.07 -0.42
N ALA A 76 4.54 32.36 0.45
CA ALA A 76 5.26 32.96 1.57
C ALA A 76 6.30 34.00 1.10
N SER A 77 7.00 33.70 0.00
CA SER A 77 7.98 34.62 -0.61
C SER A 77 7.36 35.85 -1.28
N GLN A 78 6.09 35.77 -1.68
CA GLN A 78 5.33 36.92 -2.20
C GLN A 78 4.86 37.82 -1.06
N LEU A 79 4.35 37.22 0.02
CA LEU A 79 3.94 37.96 1.22
C LEU A 79 5.09 38.76 1.84
N SER A 80 6.33 38.23 1.83
CA SER A 80 7.48 38.96 2.37
C SER A 80 7.85 40.23 1.58
N LYS A 81 7.27 40.43 0.38
CA LYS A 81 7.52 41.60 -0.48
C LYS A 81 6.40 42.65 -0.41
N GLU A 82 5.26 42.31 0.17
CA GLU A 82 4.09 43.19 0.28
C GLU A 82 3.81 43.46 1.76
N GLU A 83 4.08 44.69 2.21
CA GLU A 83 3.81 45.08 3.59
C GLU A 83 2.29 45.15 3.84
N ASP A 84 1.84 44.37 4.83
CA ASP A 84 0.50 44.36 5.43
C ASP A 84 -0.72 44.12 4.50
N ASN A 85 -0.61 43.15 3.60
CA ASN A 85 -1.74 42.70 2.78
C ASN A 85 -2.51 41.52 3.44
N ALA A 86 -3.66 41.80 4.05
CA ALA A 86 -4.51 40.80 4.72
C ALA A 86 -4.98 39.67 3.78
N ILE A 87 -5.19 39.96 2.50
CA ILE A 87 -5.55 38.96 1.49
C ILE A 87 -4.37 38.03 1.25
N MET A 88 -3.16 38.58 1.13
CA MET A 88 -1.96 37.78 0.92
C MET A 88 -1.66 36.88 2.14
N LYS A 89 -1.91 37.35 3.37
CA LYS A 89 -1.83 36.52 4.59
C LYS A 89 -2.79 35.32 4.51
N SER A 90 -4.05 35.56 4.13
CA SER A 90 -5.04 34.49 3.97
C SER A 90 -4.66 33.47 2.88
N ILE A 91 -4.04 33.91 1.78
CA ILE A 91 -3.52 33.03 0.72
C ILE A 91 -2.38 32.15 1.24
N VAL A 92 -1.44 32.73 2.00
CA VAL A 92 -0.34 31.97 2.61
C VAL A 92 -0.86 30.96 3.64
N ASP A 93 -1.83 31.34 4.47
CA ASP A 93 -2.45 30.44 5.43
C ASP A 93 -3.17 29.27 4.75
N SER A 94 -3.89 29.54 3.66
CA SER A 94 -4.53 28.49 2.84
C SER A 94 -3.49 27.54 2.23
N ALA A 95 -2.39 28.06 1.69
CA ALA A 95 -1.33 27.21 1.15
C ALA A 95 -0.63 26.38 2.24
N LYS A 96 -0.50 26.94 3.46
CA LYS A 96 0.00 26.21 4.64
C LYS A 96 -0.96 25.09 5.04
N GLU A 97 -2.27 25.35 5.03
CA GLU A 97 -3.30 24.35 5.29
C GLU A 97 -3.21 23.18 4.29
N ASP A 98 -3.08 23.46 3.00
CA ASP A 98 -2.89 22.44 1.95
C ASP A 98 -1.63 21.62 2.18
N TYR A 99 -0.53 22.27 2.58
CA TYR A 99 0.73 21.60 2.92
C TYR A 99 0.57 20.63 4.09
N LEU A 100 -0.12 21.03 5.16
CA LEU A 100 -0.36 20.16 6.31
C LEU A 100 -1.33 19.02 5.97
N ASN A 101 -2.37 19.29 5.17
CA ASN A 101 -3.30 18.27 4.68
C ASN A 101 -2.58 17.21 3.82
N ALA A 102 -1.59 17.62 3.01
CA ALA A 102 -0.79 16.71 2.21
C ALA A 102 -0.01 15.68 3.06
N TYR A 103 0.56 16.12 4.19
CA TYR A 103 1.20 15.20 5.14
C TYR A 103 0.18 14.30 5.83
N ASP A 104 -0.99 14.82 6.18
CA ASP A 104 -2.02 14.02 6.82
C ASP A 104 -2.57 12.92 5.90
N GLU A 105 -2.78 13.24 4.62
CA GLU A 105 -3.14 12.26 3.60
C GLU A 105 -2.04 11.20 3.42
N ALA A 106 -0.77 11.62 3.40
CA ALA A 106 0.37 10.70 3.31
C ALA A 106 0.43 9.76 4.53
N CYS A 107 0.23 10.30 5.73
CA CYS A 107 0.19 9.53 6.98
C CYS A 107 -1.02 8.60 7.05
N ALA A 108 -2.17 8.99 6.49
CA ALA A 108 -3.33 8.12 6.38
C ALA A 108 -3.03 6.90 5.48
N LYS A 109 -2.40 7.12 4.32
CA LYS A 109 -1.95 6.03 3.43
C LYS A 109 -0.94 5.11 4.10
N TYR A 110 -0.05 5.65 4.94
CA TYR A 110 0.85 4.86 5.78
C TYR A 110 0.12 4.01 6.81
N ASN A 111 -0.84 4.60 7.53
CA ASN A 111 -1.64 3.91 8.54
C ASN A 111 -2.46 2.77 7.91
N ASP A 112 -3.00 2.98 6.71
CA ASP A 112 -3.74 2.00 5.91
C ASP A 112 -2.86 0.88 5.31
N GLY A 113 -1.52 0.98 5.41
CA GLY A 113 -0.61 0.00 4.82
C GLY A 113 -0.54 0.05 3.28
N LYS A 114 -0.90 1.18 2.67
CA LYS A 114 -0.88 1.39 1.21
C LYS A 114 0.50 1.76 0.65
N VAL A 115 1.51 1.84 1.52
CA VAL A 115 2.91 2.17 1.21
C VAL A 115 3.85 1.28 2.00
N ASP A 116 5.08 1.13 1.52
CA ASP A 116 6.12 0.43 2.28
C ASP A 116 6.44 1.22 3.55
N LYS A 117 6.09 0.65 4.72
CA LYS A 117 6.22 1.35 6.00
C LYS A 117 7.67 1.67 6.37
N VAL A 118 8.61 0.80 6.03
CA VAL A 118 10.03 0.97 6.37
C VAL A 118 10.60 2.13 5.54
N ARG A 119 10.33 2.11 4.25
CA ARG A 119 10.78 3.14 3.31
C ARG A 119 10.11 4.48 3.61
N PHE A 120 8.81 4.50 3.88
CA PHE A 120 8.08 5.70 4.23
C PHE A 120 8.66 6.37 5.49
N LYS A 121 8.88 5.59 6.57
CA LYS A 121 9.50 6.11 7.81
C LYS A 121 10.90 6.68 7.51
N LYS A 122 11.74 5.96 6.77
CA LYS A 122 13.08 6.43 6.39
C LYS A 122 13.07 7.79 5.69
N LEU A 123 12.04 8.08 4.90
CA LEU A 123 11.94 9.31 4.12
C LEU A 123 11.34 10.48 4.91
N TYR A 124 10.32 10.21 5.73
CA TYR A 124 9.48 11.26 6.32
C TYR A 124 9.59 11.39 7.84
N HIS A 125 10.39 10.55 8.52
CA HIS A 125 10.51 10.58 9.98
C HIS A 125 10.83 11.97 10.53
N GLU A 126 11.93 12.57 10.07
CA GLU A 126 12.36 13.88 10.56
C GLU A 126 11.40 15.00 10.13
N GLU A 127 10.88 14.94 8.90
CA GLU A 127 9.95 15.95 8.40
C GLU A 127 8.65 15.96 9.22
N ILE A 128 8.08 14.79 9.52
CA ILE A 128 6.86 14.67 10.34
C ILE A 128 7.14 15.11 11.79
N ARG A 129 8.30 14.71 12.35
CA ARG A 129 8.71 15.15 13.69
C ARG A 129 8.77 16.68 13.76
N GLN A 130 9.49 17.32 12.86
CA GLN A 130 9.58 18.79 12.78
C GLN A 130 8.21 19.42 12.57
N LEU A 131 7.39 18.88 11.66
CA LEU A 131 6.07 19.41 11.36
C LEU A 131 5.16 19.49 12.60
N VAL A 132 5.23 18.50 13.48
CA VAL A 132 4.42 18.42 14.71
C VAL A 132 5.04 19.24 15.86
N THR A 133 6.37 19.24 15.99
CA THR A 133 7.04 19.88 17.15
C THR A 133 7.42 21.34 16.92
N ASP A 134 7.42 21.83 15.68
CA ASP A 134 7.80 23.20 15.36
C ASP A 134 6.82 24.21 15.97
N ASN A 135 7.35 25.27 16.58
CA ASN A 135 6.57 26.35 17.21
C ASN A 135 5.54 27.01 16.28
N ILE A 136 5.75 26.92 14.96
CA ILE A 136 4.89 27.49 13.93
C ILE A 136 3.61 26.66 13.71
N ASN A 137 3.65 25.36 14.02
CA ASN A 137 2.58 24.40 13.71
C ASN A 137 2.05 23.70 14.96
N ILE A 138 2.75 23.75 16.09
CA ILE A 138 2.41 23.02 17.31
C ILE A 138 0.94 23.19 17.75
N GLU A 139 0.38 24.39 17.63
CA GLU A 139 -1.02 24.65 17.99
C GLU A 139 -2.02 23.95 17.05
N LYS A 140 -1.66 23.71 15.79
CA LYS A 140 -2.50 22.95 14.85
C LYS A 140 -2.56 21.46 15.15
N TYR A 141 -1.57 20.96 15.90
CA TYR A 141 -1.43 19.57 16.30
C TYR A 141 -1.84 19.32 17.76
N ARG A 142 -2.42 20.32 18.44
CA ARG A 142 -2.90 20.18 19.83
C ARG A 142 -4.20 19.37 19.86
N GLU A 143 -4.19 18.26 20.60
CA GLU A 143 -5.40 17.48 20.90
C GLU A 143 -6.27 18.15 21.98
N PRO A 144 -7.60 17.97 21.95
CA PRO A 144 -8.40 17.17 21.00
C PRO A 144 -8.82 17.94 19.73
N GLY A 145 -8.39 19.18 19.55
CA GLY A 145 -8.91 20.10 18.52
C GLY A 145 -8.26 20.00 17.14
N THR A 146 -7.22 19.18 16.98
CA THR A 146 -6.54 19.00 15.70
C THR A 146 -7.42 18.23 14.70
N LYS A 147 -7.28 18.54 13.41
CA LYS A 147 -7.82 17.72 12.31
C LYS A 147 -6.80 16.77 11.70
N TYR A 148 -5.52 16.90 12.06
CA TYR A 148 -4.40 16.18 11.47
C TYR A 148 -4.10 14.88 12.26
N HIS A 149 -5.13 14.07 12.44
CA HIS A 149 -5.07 12.88 13.30
C HIS A 149 -4.14 11.80 12.75
N ALA A 150 -4.08 11.64 11.44
CA ALA A 150 -3.23 10.62 10.83
C ALA A 150 -1.75 10.96 11.05
N THR A 151 -1.39 12.23 10.90
CA THR A 151 -0.04 12.76 11.16
C THR A 151 0.36 12.54 12.61
N LEU A 152 -0.50 12.91 13.57
CA LEU A 152 -0.24 12.70 14.99
C LEU A 152 -0.09 11.23 15.34
N LYS A 153 -0.96 10.36 14.84
CA LYS A 153 -0.87 8.92 15.07
C LYS A 153 0.49 8.36 14.62
N VAL A 154 0.94 8.75 13.43
CA VAL A 154 2.25 8.35 12.90
C VAL A 154 3.39 8.92 13.74
N PHE A 155 3.29 10.20 14.12
CA PHE A 155 4.26 10.84 15.00
C PHE A 155 4.40 10.11 16.33
N HIS A 156 3.30 9.82 17.02
CA HIS A 156 3.29 9.08 18.28
C HIS A 156 3.85 7.67 18.09
N GLN A 157 3.42 6.95 17.06
CA GLN A 157 3.95 5.61 16.77
C GLN A 157 5.47 5.60 16.60
N TRP A 158 6.05 6.67 16.04
CA TRP A 158 7.48 6.73 15.77
C TRP A 158 8.32 7.30 16.92
N ASN A 159 7.73 8.14 17.77
CA ASN A 159 8.44 8.92 18.78
C ASN A 159 8.08 8.55 20.23
N ASN A 160 6.95 7.91 20.48
CA ASN A 160 6.55 7.40 21.80
C ASN A 160 6.81 5.89 21.84
N LEU A 161 7.82 5.48 22.62
CA LEU A 161 8.25 4.08 22.80
C LEU A 161 7.36 3.27 23.76
N GLU A 162 6.27 3.83 24.31
CA GLU A 162 5.48 3.17 25.37
C GLU A 162 4.40 2.17 24.88
N GLU A 163 4.19 1.99 23.57
CA GLU A 163 3.21 1.00 23.03
C GLU A 163 3.82 -0.28 22.46
N ASN A 164 5.14 -0.49 22.57
CA ASN A 164 5.80 -1.73 22.12
C ASN A 164 6.58 -2.47 23.23
N SER A 165 6.14 -2.35 24.50
CA SER A 165 6.61 -3.18 25.62
C SER A 165 5.54 -4.16 26.08
#